data_AF-A0A922LTN6-F1
#
_entry.id   AF-A0A922LTN6-F1
#
_cell.length_a   1.000
_cell.length_b   1.000
_cell.length_c   1.000
_cell.angle_alpha   90.00
_cell.angle_beta   90.00
_cell.angle_gamma   90.00
#
_symmetry.space_group_name_H-M   'P 1'
#
loop_
_entity.id
_entity.type
_entity.pdbx_description
1 polymer ?
#
loop_
_entity_poly.entity_id
_entity_poly.type
_entity_poly.pdbx_seq_one_letter_code
_entity_poly.pdbx_strand_id
1 'polypeptide(L)'
;MILRYRFFRVFSNHGRKLSHYTPAGYSQLISTAEVKKFCIQCLEKVGAQSKHAKALSDVLVAGDYRGHYSHGLNRLEMYVQDIQKGVCSTDLEPIIVKETVSTALVDGKNVLGPVVGNFAMETAINKADKTGIAFVAAFGSNHFGIAGWYSLMAIQQGLIGLAFTNTSPLVFPTRARKLAVGTNPITLAAPGKVPEDHFVLDMATSAVALGKIEMSRRRGIEIPKGWGADTDGKTSVDPNLVVTKGGLMPLGGEEENSGYKGYGLGMLVEILCGIITDAAFGPNVRRWLSTDKPANLRMSIYDEGSI
;
A
#
# COMPACT_ATOMS: atom_id res chain seq x y z
N MET A 1 -6.14 -31.91 7.04
CA MET A 1 -7.53 -31.56 6.62
C MET A 1 -7.42 -30.37 5.67
N ILE A 2 -7.89 -30.53 4.43
CA ILE A 2 -7.48 -29.74 3.26
C ILE A 2 -8.14 -28.34 3.25
N LEU A 3 -7.32 -27.29 3.33
CA LEU A 3 -7.71 -25.89 3.14
C LEU A 3 -7.97 -25.63 1.66
N ARG A 4 -9.25 -25.48 1.28
CA ARG A 4 -9.64 -24.91 -0.02
C ARG A 4 -9.96 -23.43 0.15
N TYR A 5 -9.02 -22.59 -0.27
CA TYR A 5 -9.19 -21.14 -0.37
C TYR A 5 -10.26 -20.80 -1.41
N ARG A 6 -11.36 -20.19 -0.98
CA ARG A 6 -12.19 -19.29 -1.78
C ARG A 6 -12.32 -18.01 -0.98
N PHE A 7 -12.00 -16.88 -1.62
CA PHE A 7 -11.94 -15.54 -1.04
C PHE A 7 -13.10 -15.28 -0.06
N PHE A 8 -12.86 -14.58 1.03
CA PHE A 8 -13.91 -14.11 1.95
C PHE A 8 -14.22 -12.65 1.67
N ARG A 9 -15.49 -12.25 1.80
CA ARG A 9 -15.88 -10.84 1.87
C ARG A 9 -16.10 -10.49 3.33
N VAL A 10 -15.31 -9.54 3.80
CA VAL A 10 -15.41 -8.99 5.15
C VAL A 10 -16.43 -7.85 5.13
N PHE A 11 -17.39 -7.84 6.05
CA PHE A 11 -18.43 -6.80 6.12
C PHE A 11 -18.34 -5.98 7.41
N SER A 12 -18.54 -4.66 7.29
CA SER A 12 -18.78 -3.74 8.40
C SER A 12 -20.29 -3.44 8.49
N ASN A 13 -20.83 -3.38 9.71
CA ASN A 13 -22.25 -3.23 10.01
C ASN A 13 -22.76 -1.77 9.84
N HIS A 14 -22.40 -1.10 8.73
CA HIS A 14 -22.85 0.28 8.44
C HIS A 14 -23.83 0.23 7.26
N GLY A 15 -25.10 0.57 7.52
CA GLY A 15 -26.29 0.31 6.70
C GLY A 15 -26.38 0.97 5.32
N ARG A 16 -25.30 1.07 4.54
CA ARG A 16 -25.33 1.47 3.13
C ARG A 16 -25.36 0.23 2.23
N LYS A 17 -26.40 0.10 1.40
CA LYS A 17 -26.48 -0.88 0.31
C LYS A 17 -25.45 -0.52 -0.77
N LEU A 18 -24.20 -0.91 -0.58
CA LEU A 18 -23.19 -0.89 -1.65
C LEU A 18 -23.55 -1.96 -2.68
N SER A 19 -23.53 -1.59 -3.96
CA SER A 19 -23.88 -2.45 -5.11
C SER A 19 -23.24 -3.84 -4.96
N HIS A 20 -24.09 -4.83 -4.69
CA HIS A 20 -23.67 -6.21 -4.46
C HIS A 20 -23.39 -6.89 -5.80
N TYR A 21 -22.17 -6.77 -6.31
CA TYR A 21 -21.64 -7.85 -7.15
C TYR A 21 -21.06 -8.91 -6.23
N THR A 22 -21.87 -9.90 -5.87
CA THR A 22 -21.39 -11.16 -5.30
C THR A 22 -21.13 -12.07 -6.49
N PRO A 23 -19.87 -12.32 -6.90
CA PRO A 23 -19.61 -13.30 -7.95
C PRO A 23 -20.22 -14.63 -7.51
N ALA A 24 -20.89 -15.36 -8.41
CA ALA A 24 -21.41 -16.69 -8.10
C ALA A 24 -20.26 -17.57 -7.58
N GLY A 25 -20.28 -17.94 -6.29
CA GLY A 25 -19.25 -18.81 -5.69
C GLY A 25 -18.76 -18.49 -4.28
N TYR A 26 -19.20 -17.37 -3.67
CA TYR A 26 -18.92 -17.05 -2.27
C TYR A 26 -20.03 -17.62 -1.38
N SER A 27 -19.71 -18.60 -0.53
CA SER A 27 -20.71 -19.36 0.24
C SER A 27 -20.78 -18.99 1.73
N GLN A 28 -19.86 -18.18 2.25
CA GLN A 28 -19.81 -17.84 3.69
C GLN A 28 -19.37 -16.39 3.92
N LEU A 29 -20.07 -15.74 4.84
CA LEU A 29 -19.72 -14.43 5.40
C LEU A 29 -19.00 -14.64 6.73
N ILE A 30 -17.91 -13.89 6.96
CA ILE A 30 -17.15 -13.91 8.22
C ILE A 30 -17.10 -12.50 8.77
N SER A 31 -17.26 -12.35 10.09
CA SER A 31 -17.21 -11.04 10.74
C SER A 31 -15.80 -10.43 10.65
N THR A 32 -15.71 -9.10 10.60
CA THR A 32 -14.42 -8.37 10.70
C THR A 32 -13.64 -8.78 11.94
N ALA A 33 -14.32 -8.96 13.07
CA ALA A 33 -13.72 -9.33 14.35
C ALA A 33 -13.02 -10.70 14.30
N GLU A 34 -13.67 -11.71 13.70
CA GLU A 34 -13.08 -13.04 13.53
C GLU A 34 -11.87 -13.01 12.61
N VAL A 35 -11.94 -12.28 11.49
CA VAL A 35 -10.80 -12.16 10.57
C VAL A 35 -9.63 -11.43 11.24
N LYS A 36 -9.88 -10.34 11.97
CA LYS A 36 -8.83 -9.64 12.74
C LYS A 36 -8.17 -10.58 13.74
N LYS A 37 -8.97 -11.33 14.51
CA LYS A 37 -8.46 -12.32 15.48
C LYS A 37 -7.58 -13.37 14.80
N PHE A 38 -8.00 -13.91 13.66
CA PHE A 38 -7.21 -14.86 12.88
C PHE A 38 -5.88 -14.26 12.42
N CYS A 39 -5.90 -13.06 11.83
CA CYS A 39 -4.69 -12.35 11.40
C CYS A 39 -3.71 -12.15 12.56
N ILE A 40 -4.22 -11.67 13.71
CA ILE A 40 -3.41 -11.44 14.91
C ILE A 40 -2.75 -12.74 15.37
N GLN A 41 -3.52 -13.83 15.50
CA GLN A 41 -2.99 -15.12 15.91
C GLN A 41 -1.92 -15.66 14.96
N CYS A 42 -2.09 -15.51 13.65
CA CYS A 42 -1.08 -15.91 12.67
C CYS A 42 0.24 -15.14 12.86
N LEU A 43 0.15 -13.82 13.07
CA LEU A 43 1.32 -12.94 13.20
C LEU A 43 2.03 -13.14 14.54
N GLU A 44 1.28 -13.26 15.64
CA GLU A 44 1.83 -13.59 16.96
C GLU A 44 2.52 -14.95 16.96
N LYS A 45 1.97 -15.94 16.23
CA LYS A 45 2.57 -17.27 16.12
C LYS A 45 3.94 -17.26 15.46
N VAL A 46 4.21 -16.28 14.60
CA VAL A 46 5.53 -16.09 13.98
C VAL A 46 6.38 -15.04 14.69
N GLY A 47 5.93 -14.55 15.85
CA GLY A 47 6.76 -13.74 16.77
C GLY A 47 6.48 -12.24 16.73
N ALA A 48 5.50 -11.76 15.97
CA ALA A 48 5.11 -10.35 16.01
C ALA A 48 4.53 -9.95 17.38
N GLN A 49 4.90 -8.77 17.89
CA GLN A 49 4.24 -8.19 19.04
C GLN A 49 2.75 -7.96 18.79
N SER A 50 1.93 -8.17 19.82
CA SER A 50 0.45 -8.11 19.71
C SER A 50 -0.05 -6.78 19.12
N LYS A 51 0.57 -5.65 19.51
CA LYS A 51 0.25 -4.32 18.95
C LYS A 51 0.58 -4.19 17.46
N HIS A 52 1.69 -4.77 16.99
CA HIS A 52 2.05 -4.77 15.57
C HIS A 52 1.13 -5.66 14.77
N ALA A 53 0.82 -6.84 15.32
CA ALA A 53 -0.12 -7.79 14.74
C ALA A 53 -1.51 -7.15 14.58
N LYS A 54 -1.96 -6.40 15.60
CA LYS A 54 -3.21 -5.63 15.56
C LYS A 54 -3.18 -4.57 14.45
N ALA A 55 -2.13 -3.73 14.41
CA ALA A 55 -1.99 -2.68 13.39
C ALA A 55 -2.07 -3.24 11.97
N LEU A 56 -1.36 -4.35 11.69
CA LEU A 56 -1.45 -5.01 10.39
C LEU A 56 -2.84 -5.60 10.13
N SER A 57 -3.43 -6.28 11.13
CA SER A 57 -4.77 -6.88 10.98
C SER A 57 -5.85 -5.85 10.63
N ASP A 58 -5.77 -4.65 11.21
CA ASP A 58 -6.71 -3.57 10.95
C ASP A 58 -6.63 -3.11 9.49
N VAL A 59 -5.42 -2.90 8.97
CA VAL A 59 -5.19 -2.49 7.58
C VAL A 59 -5.61 -3.56 6.57
N LEU A 60 -5.28 -4.83 6.80
CA LEU A 60 -5.67 -5.91 5.88
C LEU A 60 -7.18 -6.07 5.81
N VAL A 61 -7.86 -6.03 6.96
CA VAL A 61 -9.31 -6.10 7.00
C VAL A 61 -9.94 -4.88 6.32
N ALA A 62 -9.38 -3.69 6.52
CA ALA A 62 -9.77 -2.48 5.79
C ALA A 62 -9.62 -2.62 4.29
N GLY A 63 -8.54 -3.24 3.82
CA GLY A 63 -8.35 -3.57 2.40
C GLY A 63 -9.54 -4.36 1.83
N ASP A 64 -9.96 -5.42 2.51
CA ASP A 64 -11.05 -6.28 2.03
C ASP A 64 -12.43 -5.60 2.06
N TYR A 65 -12.85 -5.02 3.18
CA TYR A 65 -14.21 -4.46 3.26
C TYR A 65 -14.37 -3.16 2.45
N ARG A 66 -13.28 -2.48 2.13
CA ARG A 66 -13.27 -1.32 1.21
C ARG A 66 -13.13 -1.71 -0.27
N GLY A 67 -12.97 -3.00 -0.57
CA GLY A 67 -12.90 -3.51 -1.95
C GLY A 67 -11.50 -3.46 -2.59
N HIS A 68 -10.46 -3.18 -1.82
CA HIS A 68 -9.06 -3.24 -2.23
C HIS A 68 -8.47 -4.64 -1.99
N TYR A 69 -9.11 -5.68 -2.55
CA TYR A 69 -8.79 -7.10 -2.31
C TYR A 69 -7.35 -7.52 -2.67
N SER A 70 -6.58 -6.67 -3.38
CA SER A 70 -5.16 -6.91 -3.65
C SER A 70 -4.25 -6.63 -2.46
N HIS A 71 -4.74 -5.93 -1.43
CA HIS A 71 -4.02 -5.49 -0.24
C HIS A 71 -4.74 -5.92 1.06
N GLY A 72 -5.63 -6.90 0.96
CA GLY A 72 -6.39 -7.42 2.10
C GLY A 72 -5.80 -8.74 2.64
N LEU A 73 -6.67 -9.63 3.12
CA LEU A 73 -6.26 -10.91 3.72
C LEU A 73 -5.41 -11.77 2.78
N ASN A 74 -5.57 -11.61 1.47
CA ASN A 74 -4.76 -12.30 0.45
C ASN A 74 -3.25 -12.02 0.56
N ARG A 75 -2.83 -10.99 1.29
CA ARG A 75 -1.42 -10.66 1.55
C ARG A 75 -0.90 -11.14 2.90
N LEU A 76 -1.74 -11.70 3.78
CA LEU A 76 -1.30 -12.14 5.11
C LEU A 76 -0.08 -13.06 5.05
N GLU A 77 -0.08 -14.04 4.13
CA GLU A 77 1.03 -14.97 3.95
C GLU A 77 2.37 -14.27 3.68
N MET A 78 2.37 -13.18 2.90
CA MET A 78 3.58 -12.41 2.60
C MET A 78 4.20 -11.84 3.89
N TYR A 79 3.39 -11.25 4.76
CA TYR A 79 3.87 -10.70 6.03
C TYR A 79 4.37 -11.79 6.99
N VAL A 80 3.66 -12.92 7.03
CA VAL A 80 4.08 -14.08 7.82
C VAL A 80 5.46 -14.58 7.36
N GLN A 81 5.69 -14.68 6.05
CA GLN A 81 6.97 -15.10 5.49
C GLN A 81 8.09 -14.09 5.74
N ASP A 82 7.81 -12.78 5.63
CA ASP A 82 8.79 -11.72 5.93
C ASP A 82 9.27 -11.80 7.39
N ILE A 83 8.34 -12.04 8.33
CA ILE A 83 8.67 -12.23 9.75
C ILE A 83 9.46 -13.52 9.97
N GLN A 84 8.99 -14.66 9.45
CA GLN A 84 9.65 -15.96 9.64
C GLN A 84 11.10 -15.98 9.12
N LYS A 85 11.38 -15.20 8.07
CA LYS A 85 12.71 -15.09 7.47
C LYS A 85 13.57 -14.00 8.11
N GLY A 86 13.08 -13.30 9.13
CA GLY A 86 13.83 -12.25 9.82
C GLY A 86 14.10 -11.00 8.97
N VAL A 87 13.38 -10.82 7.86
CA VAL A 87 13.48 -9.62 7.01
C VAL A 87 12.51 -8.52 7.44
N CYS A 88 11.70 -8.77 8.47
CA CYS A 88 10.87 -7.81 9.18
C CYS A 88 11.12 -7.97 10.69
N SER A 89 11.46 -6.87 11.37
CA SER A 89 11.67 -6.84 12.82
C SER A 89 10.33 -6.98 13.54
N THR A 90 10.31 -7.72 14.65
CA THR A 90 9.06 -8.05 15.36
C THR A 90 8.93 -7.40 16.74
N ASP A 91 10.01 -6.85 17.28
CA ASP A 91 10.13 -6.44 18.68
C ASP A 91 10.65 -5.00 18.87
N LEU A 92 10.92 -4.29 17.77
CA LEU A 92 11.37 -2.89 17.77
C LEU A 92 10.20 -1.91 17.59
N GLU A 93 10.44 -0.64 17.88
CA GLU A 93 9.46 0.43 17.68
C GLU A 93 9.99 1.51 16.74
N PRO A 94 9.12 2.13 15.92
CA PRO A 94 9.48 3.35 15.22
C PRO A 94 9.92 4.44 16.19
N ILE A 95 10.95 5.21 15.82
CA ILE A 95 11.45 6.34 16.61
C ILE A 95 11.64 7.59 15.74
N ILE A 96 11.44 8.77 16.32
CA ILE A 96 11.80 10.03 15.67
C ILE A 96 13.31 10.23 15.84
N VAL A 97 14.03 10.37 14.71
CA VAL A 97 15.48 10.58 14.70
C VAL A 97 15.88 12.03 14.42
N LYS A 98 14.96 12.82 13.87
CA LYS A 98 15.12 14.26 13.62
C LYS A 98 13.75 14.91 13.58
N GLU A 99 13.61 16.10 14.15
CA GLU A 99 12.36 16.84 14.07
C GLU A 99 12.55 18.36 14.09
N THR A 100 11.55 19.04 13.57
CA THR A 100 11.29 20.47 13.79
C THR A 100 9.86 20.62 14.30
N VAL A 101 9.39 21.86 14.45
CA VAL A 101 8.02 22.15 14.91
C VAL A 101 6.97 21.50 14.00
N SER A 102 7.18 21.52 12.69
CA SER A 102 6.24 21.01 11.67
C SER A 102 6.77 19.82 10.86
N THR A 103 7.95 19.28 11.16
CA THR A 103 8.49 18.14 10.42
C THR A 103 9.09 17.06 11.32
N ALA A 104 9.10 15.81 10.87
CA ALA A 104 9.86 14.73 11.50
C ALA A 104 10.41 13.72 10.49
N LEU A 105 11.53 13.11 10.86
CA LEU A 105 12.10 11.93 10.22
C LEU A 105 12.00 10.75 11.20
N VAL A 106 11.35 9.68 10.77
CA VAL A 106 11.09 8.47 11.55
C VAL A 106 11.96 7.32 11.03
N ASP A 107 12.71 6.68 11.93
CA ASP A 107 13.30 5.37 11.70
C ASP A 107 12.29 4.30 12.12
N GLY A 108 11.73 3.59 11.15
CA GLY A 108 10.76 2.52 11.34
C GLY A 108 11.36 1.20 11.83
N LYS A 109 12.68 1.11 12.04
CA LYS A 109 13.34 -0.10 12.60
C LYS A 109 13.04 -1.40 11.86
N ASN A 110 12.69 -1.30 10.59
CA ASN A 110 12.30 -2.41 9.73
C ASN A 110 11.12 -3.23 10.26
N VAL A 111 10.19 -2.62 11.00
CA VAL A 111 8.97 -3.31 11.46
C VAL A 111 7.89 -3.34 10.38
N LEU A 112 6.73 -3.92 10.70
CA LEU A 112 5.58 -3.98 9.80
C LEU A 112 5.15 -2.58 9.33
N GLY A 113 4.89 -2.44 8.02
CA GLY A 113 4.54 -1.16 7.41
C GLY A 113 3.38 -0.41 8.06
N PRO A 114 2.27 -1.08 8.43
CA PRO A 114 1.18 -0.44 9.18
C PRO A 114 1.58 0.15 10.53
N VAL A 115 2.57 -0.41 11.21
CA VAL A 115 3.09 0.13 12.47
C VAL A 115 3.81 1.44 12.22
N VAL A 116 4.72 1.46 11.24
CA VAL A 116 5.46 2.66 10.88
C VAL A 116 4.53 3.74 10.35
N GLY A 117 3.54 3.38 9.53
CA GLY A 117 2.63 4.34 8.92
C GLY A 117 1.62 4.93 9.87
N ASN A 118 1.09 4.14 10.80
CA ASN A 118 0.25 4.69 11.87
C ASN A 118 1.06 5.67 12.73
N PHE A 119 2.28 5.28 13.14
CA PHE A 119 3.16 6.15 13.93
C PHE A 119 3.49 7.46 13.21
N ALA A 120 3.83 7.38 11.92
CA ALA A 120 4.18 8.55 11.13
C ALA A 120 2.97 9.48 10.91
N MET A 121 1.77 8.93 10.67
CA MET A 121 0.54 9.70 10.50
C MET A 121 0.09 10.36 11.81
N GLU A 122 0.10 9.61 12.92
CA GLU A 122 -0.18 10.15 14.25
C GLU A 122 0.81 11.28 14.59
N THR A 123 2.09 11.12 14.25
CA THR A 123 3.10 12.17 14.44
C THR A 123 2.78 13.41 13.59
N ALA A 124 2.34 13.24 12.35
CA ALA A 124 1.98 14.35 11.46
C ALA A 124 0.77 15.11 12.01
N ILE A 125 -0.32 14.39 12.33
CA ILE A 125 -1.54 14.94 12.93
C ILE A 125 -1.21 15.75 14.20
N ASN A 126 -0.43 15.17 15.12
CA ASN A 126 -0.06 15.83 16.38
C ASN A 126 0.77 17.11 16.18
N LYS A 127 1.53 17.22 15.08
CA LYS A 127 2.30 18.41 14.72
C LYS A 127 1.44 19.42 13.96
N ALA A 128 0.57 18.97 13.07
CA ALA A 128 -0.33 19.80 12.30
C ALA A 128 -1.33 20.52 13.22
N ASP A 129 -1.87 19.84 14.24
CA ASP A 129 -2.72 20.44 15.27
C ASP A 129 -2.08 21.68 15.94
N LYS A 130 -0.75 21.67 16.10
CA LYS A 130 0.00 22.75 16.76
C LYS A 130 0.48 23.84 15.81
N THR A 131 0.59 23.55 14.52
CA THR A 131 1.32 24.40 13.57
C THR A 131 0.55 24.70 12.28
N GLY A 132 -0.63 24.13 12.12
CA GLY A 132 -1.44 24.20 10.92
C GLY A 132 -0.97 23.29 9.78
N ILE A 133 0.24 22.76 9.81
CA ILE A 133 0.77 21.92 8.73
C ILE A 133 1.88 21.01 9.25
N ALA A 134 1.93 19.76 8.80
CA ALA A 134 3.05 18.88 9.13
C ALA A 134 3.50 17.99 7.98
N PHE A 135 4.80 17.72 7.94
CA PHE A 135 5.40 16.75 7.03
C PHE A 135 6.25 15.72 7.79
N VAL A 136 5.85 14.46 7.75
CA VAL A 136 6.58 13.36 8.37
C VAL A 136 7.04 12.39 7.31
N ALA A 137 8.34 12.11 7.31
CA ALA A 137 8.93 11.11 6.43
C ALA A 137 9.44 9.94 7.26
N ALA A 138 9.29 8.71 6.75
CA ALA A 138 9.77 7.52 7.45
C ALA A 138 10.65 6.65 6.55
N PHE A 139 11.69 6.08 7.14
CA PHE A 139 12.55 5.07 6.54
C PHE A 139 12.53 3.77 7.34
N GLY A 140 13.10 2.69 6.80
CA GLY A 140 13.14 1.41 7.51
C GLY A 140 11.73 0.84 7.71
N SER A 141 10.86 0.92 6.69
CA SER A 141 9.52 0.33 6.73
C SER A 141 9.42 -0.89 5.81
N ASN A 142 8.32 -1.62 5.95
CA ASN A 142 7.90 -2.68 5.04
C ASN A 142 6.62 -2.29 4.28
N HIS A 143 6.07 -3.20 3.48
CA HIS A 143 4.81 -3.00 2.78
C HIS A 143 3.70 -2.59 3.75
N PHE A 144 2.97 -1.52 3.43
CA PHE A 144 2.09 -0.84 4.38
C PHE A 144 0.58 -1.02 4.10
N GLY A 145 0.21 -1.96 3.22
CA GLY A 145 -1.19 -2.20 2.86
C GLY A 145 -1.78 -1.13 1.96
N ILE A 146 -3.06 -0.78 2.16
CA ILE A 146 -3.73 0.29 1.41
C ILE A 146 -3.22 1.65 1.87
N ALA A 147 -2.83 2.53 0.94
CA ALA A 147 -2.31 3.84 1.29
C ALA A 147 -3.41 4.72 1.93
N GLY A 148 -4.64 4.59 1.44
CA GLY A 148 -5.80 5.35 1.94
C GLY A 148 -6.08 5.17 3.43
N TRP A 149 -5.62 4.08 4.05
CA TRP A 149 -5.74 3.89 5.51
C TRP A 149 -5.14 5.07 6.28
N TYR A 150 -3.96 5.55 5.89
CA TYR A 150 -3.24 6.60 6.60
C TYR A 150 -3.95 7.94 6.41
N SER A 151 -4.25 8.34 5.17
CA SER A 151 -4.92 9.63 4.92
C SER A 151 -6.31 9.70 5.58
N LEU A 152 -7.00 8.56 5.73
CA LEU A 152 -8.26 8.48 6.47
C LEU A 152 -8.11 8.76 7.98
N MET A 153 -6.93 8.58 8.57
CA MET A 153 -6.69 8.95 9.97
C MET A 153 -6.77 10.47 10.16
N ALA A 154 -6.30 11.26 9.19
CA ALA A 154 -6.40 12.72 9.22
C ALA A 154 -7.86 13.21 9.18
N ILE A 155 -8.71 12.55 8.38
CA ILE A 155 -10.16 12.85 8.33
C ILE A 155 -10.81 12.72 9.72
N GLN A 156 -10.40 11.74 10.53
CA GLN A 156 -10.96 11.54 11.88
C GLN A 156 -10.67 12.73 12.82
N GLN A 157 -9.70 13.57 12.47
CA GLN A 157 -9.32 14.78 13.19
C GLN A 157 -9.81 16.06 12.49
N GLY A 158 -10.60 15.95 11.42
CA GLY A 158 -11.05 17.10 10.64
C GLY A 158 -9.96 17.72 9.76
N LEU A 159 -8.91 16.95 9.44
CA LEU A 159 -7.73 17.40 8.71
C LEU A 159 -7.67 16.83 7.29
N ILE A 160 -6.96 17.52 6.39
CA ILE A 160 -6.62 17.00 5.06
C ILE A 160 -5.38 16.13 5.19
N GLY A 161 -5.50 14.85 4.84
CA GLY A 161 -4.39 13.89 4.88
C GLY A 161 -3.89 13.51 3.50
N LEU A 162 -2.58 13.57 3.29
CA LEU A 162 -1.90 13.11 2.09
C LEU A 162 -0.82 12.11 2.49
N ALA A 163 -0.73 10.98 1.79
CA ALA A 163 0.31 9.98 2.06
C ALA A 163 0.83 9.33 0.77
N PHE A 164 2.08 8.86 0.85
CA PHE A 164 2.84 8.30 -0.26
C PHE A 164 3.64 7.08 0.21
N THR A 165 3.96 6.16 -0.68
CA THR A 165 5.04 5.19 -0.45
C THR A 165 5.72 4.78 -1.74
N ASN A 166 7.05 4.58 -1.73
CA ASN A 166 7.71 3.90 -2.85
C ASN A 166 7.63 2.38 -2.68
N THR A 167 7.66 1.64 -3.79
CA THR A 167 7.56 0.17 -3.77
C THR A 167 8.64 -0.50 -4.62
N SER A 168 8.69 -1.83 -4.60
CA SER A 168 9.59 -2.62 -5.44
C SER A 168 9.48 -2.22 -6.92
N PRO A 169 10.59 -2.22 -7.69
CA PRO A 169 10.58 -1.82 -9.09
C PRO A 169 9.73 -2.78 -9.92
N LEU A 170 8.57 -2.30 -10.35
CA LEU A 170 7.55 -3.08 -11.05
C LEU A 170 7.03 -2.37 -12.30
N VAL A 171 7.34 -1.09 -12.48
CA VAL A 171 6.84 -0.23 -13.56
C VAL A 171 7.99 0.13 -14.49
N PHE A 172 7.72 0.09 -15.80
CA PHE A 172 8.60 0.65 -16.83
C PHE A 172 8.45 2.18 -16.85
N PRO A 173 9.54 2.95 -16.66
CA PRO A 173 9.53 4.37 -17.02
C PRO A 173 9.14 4.56 -18.49
N THR A 174 8.48 5.67 -18.81
CA THR A 174 8.14 5.97 -20.20
C THR A 174 9.40 5.98 -21.06
N ARG A 175 9.35 5.28 -22.21
CA ARG A 175 10.48 5.06 -23.15
C ARG A 175 11.62 4.18 -22.61
N ALA A 176 11.46 3.51 -21.47
CA ALA A 176 12.46 2.59 -20.93
C ALA A 176 12.09 1.12 -21.20
N ARG A 177 13.13 0.27 -21.24
CA ARG A 177 13.02 -1.20 -21.38
C ARG A 177 13.37 -1.96 -20.10
N LYS A 178 13.57 -1.26 -18.99
CA LYS A 178 13.91 -1.85 -17.69
C LYS A 178 12.97 -1.31 -16.63
N LEU A 179 12.51 -2.19 -15.74
CA LEU A 179 11.76 -1.79 -14.56
C LEU A 179 12.66 -0.93 -13.66
N ALA A 180 12.11 0.19 -13.20
CA ALA A 180 12.87 1.10 -12.36
C ALA A 180 12.05 1.82 -11.30
N VAL A 181 10.72 1.90 -11.44
CA VAL A 181 9.86 2.60 -10.46
C VAL A 181 8.86 1.62 -9.89
N GLY A 182 8.47 1.81 -8.63
CA GLY A 182 7.38 1.03 -8.04
C GLY A 182 6.01 1.45 -8.56
N THR A 183 4.98 0.77 -8.09
CA THR A 183 3.57 1.19 -8.26
C THR A 183 3.25 2.48 -7.51
N ASN A 184 4.11 2.86 -6.55
CA ASN A 184 4.24 4.18 -5.96
C ASN A 184 2.92 4.93 -5.76
N PRO A 185 2.06 4.49 -4.82
CA PRO A 185 0.73 5.08 -4.66
C PRO A 185 0.76 6.49 -4.08
N ILE A 186 -0.28 7.24 -4.42
CA ILE A 186 -0.62 8.56 -3.90
C ILE A 186 -2.02 8.46 -3.31
N THR A 187 -2.18 8.93 -2.07
CA THR A 187 -3.49 9.05 -1.43
C THR A 187 -3.71 10.45 -0.90
N LEU A 188 -4.92 10.97 -1.07
CA LEU A 188 -5.39 12.23 -0.50
C LEU A 188 -6.78 12.02 0.08
N ALA A 189 -7.00 12.50 1.29
CA ALA A 189 -8.29 12.45 1.97
C ALA A 189 -8.61 13.85 2.49
N ALA A 190 -9.78 14.38 2.13
CA ALA A 190 -10.22 15.71 2.54
C ALA A 190 -11.63 15.62 3.16
N PRO A 191 -11.83 16.16 4.37
CA PRO A 191 -13.11 16.09 5.03
C PRO A 191 -14.10 17.08 4.39
N GLY A 192 -15.28 16.62 3.99
CA GLY A 192 -16.40 17.52 3.69
C GLY A 192 -17.10 18.03 4.96
N LYS A 193 -17.97 19.03 4.78
CA LYS A 193 -18.75 19.65 5.87
C LYS A 193 -19.88 18.77 6.38
N VAL A 194 -20.40 17.88 5.54
CA VAL A 194 -21.47 16.95 5.90
C VAL A 194 -20.82 15.67 6.43
N PRO A 195 -21.29 15.13 7.57
CA PRO A 195 -20.81 13.85 8.07
C PRO A 195 -20.85 12.75 7.00
N GLU A 196 -19.78 11.98 6.88
CA GLU A 196 -19.64 10.86 5.94
C GLU A 196 -19.59 11.23 4.44
N ASP A 197 -19.50 12.52 4.10
CA ASP A 197 -19.28 13.02 2.74
C ASP A 197 -17.86 13.57 2.59
N HIS A 198 -16.89 12.66 2.49
CA HIS A 198 -15.48 13.01 2.39
C HIS A 198 -14.90 12.60 1.02
N PHE A 199 -13.96 13.39 0.51
CA PHE A 199 -13.20 13.02 -0.68
C PHE A 199 -12.04 12.13 -0.29
N VAL A 200 -11.87 10.98 -0.96
CA VAL A 200 -10.74 10.07 -0.74
C VAL A 200 -10.25 9.54 -2.10
N LEU A 201 -9.06 9.95 -2.49
CA LEU A 201 -8.28 9.38 -3.58
C LEU A 201 -7.30 8.38 -2.99
N ASP A 202 -7.29 7.13 -3.45
CA ASP A 202 -6.26 6.13 -3.13
C ASP A 202 -5.92 5.37 -4.42
N MET A 203 -4.77 5.70 -5.03
CA MET A 203 -4.40 5.17 -6.34
C MET A 203 -2.91 4.85 -6.45
N ALA A 204 -2.61 3.78 -7.17
CA ALA A 204 -1.26 3.54 -7.70
C ALA A 204 -0.96 4.54 -8.84
N THR A 205 0.32 4.81 -9.08
CA THR A 205 0.77 5.59 -10.24
C THR A 205 1.05 4.71 -11.47
N SER A 206 0.90 3.39 -11.33
CA SER A 206 0.81 2.44 -12.44
C SER A 206 -0.60 2.40 -13.05
N ALA A 207 -0.73 1.98 -14.31
CA ALA A 207 -2.01 1.83 -14.99
C ALA A 207 -2.98 0.89 -14.25
N VAL A 208 -2.40 -0.10 -13.55
CA VAL A 208 -3.14 -1.05 -12.74
C VAL A 208 -2.29 -1.53 -11.57
N ALA A 209 -2.93 -1.93 -10.46
CA ALA A 209 -2.27 -2.65 -9.39
C ALA A 209 -1.86 -4.06 -9.85
N LEU A 210 -0.64 -4.51 -9.48
CA LEU A 210 -0.12 -5.84 -9.82
C LEU A 210 -1.09 -6.97 -9.47
N GLY A 211 -1.77 -6.87 -8.33
CA GLY A 211 -2.74 -7.87 -7.89
C GLY A 211 -3.90 -8.10 -8.86
N LYS A 212 -4.30 -7.11 -9.67
CA LYS A 212 -5.33 -7.31 -10.70
C LYS A 212 -4.81 -8.16 -11.86
N ILE A 213 -3.54 -8.01 -12.24
CA ILE A 213 -2.89 -8.86 -13.24
C ILE A 213 -2.70 -10.29 -12.70
N GLU A 214 -2.29 -10.43 -11.43
CA GLU A 214 -2.21 -11.75 -10.77
C GLU A 214 -3.57 -12.47 -10.78
N MET A 215 -4.66 -11.74 -10.58
CA MET A 215 -6.02 -12.29 -10.66
C MET A 215 -6.41 -12.69 -12.08
N SER A 216 -6.11 -11.88 -13.09
CA SER A 216 -6.32 -12.26 -14.50
C SER A 216 -5.50 -13.49 -14.88
N ARG A 217 -4.24 -13.57 -14.44
CA ARG A 217 -3.37 -14.75 -14.60
C ARG A 217 -3.98 -16.01 -14.00
N ARG A 218 -4.48 -15.94 -12.76
CA ARG A 218 -5.13 -17.08 -12.07
C ARG A 218 -6.41 -17.53 -12.77
N ARG A 219 -7.11 -16.62 -13.44
CA ARG A 219 -8.33 -16.89 -14.21
C ARG A 219 -8.06 -17.33 -15.65
N GLY A 220 -6.82 -17.22 -16.12
CA GLY A 220 -6.46 -17.51 -17.51
C GLY A 220 -7.11 -16.55 -18.51
N ILE A 221 -7.35 -15.29 -18.13
CA ILE A 221 -7.96 -14.27 -19.00
C ILE A 221 -6.94 -13.19 -19.34
N GLU A 222 -7.04 -12.63 -20.55
CA GLU A 222 -6.19 -11.52 -20.99
C GLU A 222 -6.42 -10.25 -20.13
N ILE A 223 -5.40 -9.41 -20.05
CA ILE A 223 -5.49 -8.07 -19.44
C ILE A 223 -5.75 -7.00 -20.51
N PRO A 224 -6.40 -5.88 -20.16
CA PRO A 224 -6.52 -4.74 -21.06
C PRO A 224 -5.17 -4.25 -21.58
N LYS A 225 -5.13 -3.84 -22.86
CA LYS A 225 -3.96 -3.19 -23.46
C LYS A 225 -3.57 -1.96 -22.62
N GLY A 226 -2.26 -1.79 -22.41
CA GLY A 226 -1.71 -0.67 -21.64
C GLY A 226 -1.62 -0.91 -20.12
N TRP A 227 -2.02 -2.09 -19.61
CA TRP A 227 -1.80 -2.46 -18.21
C TRP A 227 -0.37 -2.95 -17.93
N GLY A 228 0.22 -3.66 -18.89
CA GLY A 228 1.53 -4.28 -18.74
C GLY A 228 2.28 -4.40 -20.05
N ALA A 229 3.56 -4.71 -19.92
CA ALA A 229 4.50 -4.90 -21.00
C ALA A 229 5.37 -6.14 -20.78
N ASP A 230 5.99 -6.64 -21.85
CA ASP A 230 6.90 -7.77 -21.86
C ASP A 230 8.34 -7.39 -21.44
N THR A 231 9.31 -8.29 -21.66
CA THR A 231 10.73 -8.09 -21.32
C THR A 231 11.39 -6.94 -22.08
N ASP A 232 10.86 -6.56 -23.24
CA ASP A 232 11.41 -5.50 -24.08
C ASP A 232 10.75 -4.14 -23.78
N GLY A 233 9.79 -4.10 -22.86
CA GLY A 233 8.97 -2.93 -22.56
C GLY A 233 7.87 -2.68 -23.59
N LYS A 234 7.52 -3.68 -24.41
CA LYS A 234 6.41 -3.59 -25.37
C LYS A 234 5.11 -4.05 -24.73
N THR A 235 4.04 -3.30 -24.97
CA THR A 235 2.72 -3.59 -24.38
C THR A 235 2.26 -5.02 -24.68
N SER A 236 1.76 -5.70 -23.64
CA SER A 236 1.25 -7.07 -23.74
C SER A 236 -0.10 -7.23 -23.02
N VAL A 237 -0.93 -8.13 -23.53
CA VAL A 237 -2.21 -8.54 -22.94
C VAL A 237 -2.13 -9.91 -22.24
N ASP A 238 -0.97 -10.58 -22.29
CA ASP A 238 -0.74 -11.85 -21.59
C ASP A 238 -0.33 -11.59 -20.12
N PRO A 239 -1.21 -11.88 -19.14
CA PRO A 239 -0.88 -11.65 -17.73
C PRO A 239 0.26 -12.55 -17.22
N ASN A 240 0.49 -13.72 -17.81
CA ASN A 240 1.58 -14.59 -17.42
C ASN A 240 2.93 -14.02 -17.83
N LEU A 241 3.03 -13.51 -19.07
CA LEU A 241 4.23 -12.83 -19.56
C LEU A 241 4.55 -11.60 -18.69
N VAL A 242 3.55 -10.76 -18.43
CA VAL A 242 3.71 -9.52 -17.64
C VAL A 242 4.19 -9.82 -16.21
N VAL A 243 3.63 -10.82 -15.53
CA VAL A 243 3.99 -11.13 -14.13
C VAL A 243 5.35 -11.83 -14.02
N THR A 244 5.74 -12.64 -15.00
CA THR A 244 6.93 -13.50 -14.87
C THR A 244 8.20 -12.92 -15.49
N LYS A 245 8.07 -12.14 -16.56
CA LYS A 245 9.22 -11.63 -17.31
C LYS A 245 9.13 -10.13 -17.62
N GLY A 246 7.93 -9.57 -17.63
CA GLY A 246 7.67 -8.17 -17.94
C GLY A 246 7.45 -7.31 -16.71
N GLY A 247 6.50 -6.37 -16.83
CA GLY A 247 6.07 -5.53 -15.73
C GLY A 247 4.95 -4.58 -16.11
N LEU A 248 4.64 -3.65 -15.21
CA LEU A 248 3.52 -2.73 -15.31
C LEU A 248 3.87 -1.52 -16.18
N MET A 249 2.84 -0.97 -16.81
CA MET A 249 2.92 0.35 -17.44
C MET A 249 2.50 1.45 -16.45
N PRO A 250 3.00 2.68 -16.60
CA PRO A 250 2.56 3.82 -15.80
C PRO A 250 1.08 4.17 -16.09
N LEU A 251 0.43 4.93 -15.21
CA LEU A 251 -0.90 5.47 -15.47
C LEU A 251 -0.90 6.28 -16.78
N GLY A 252 -1.82 5.95 -17.68
CA GLY A 252 -1.80 6.43 -19.07
C GLY A 252 -1.08 5.48 -20.04
N GLY A 253 -0.52 4.36 -19.59
CA GLY A 253 0.02 3.32 -20.47
C GLY A 253 1.20 3.79 -21.32
N GLU A 254 1.07 3.65 -22.63
CA GLU A 254 2.05 4.11 -23.63
C GLU A 254 2.06 5.65 -23.74
N GLU A 255 3.07 6.19 -24.42
CA GLU A 255 3.22 7.65 -24.56
C GLU A 255 2.03 8.32 -25.27
N GLU A 256 1.47 7.66 -26.29
CA GLU A 256 0.24 8.07 -27.00
C GLU A 256 -0.93 8.31 -26.03
N ASN A 257 -1.01 7.51 -24.97
CA ASN A 257 -2.08 7.56 -23.96
C ASN A 257 -1.67 8.37 -22.72
N SER A 258 -0.64 9.22 -22.84
CA SER A 258 -0.10 10.07 -21.77
C SER A 258 0.55 9.31 -20.60
N GLY A 259 1.12 8.13 -20.83
CA GLY A 259 1.86 7.36 -19.82
C GLY A 259 2.96 8.12 -19.07
N TYR A 260 3.54 9.15 -19.69
CA TYR A 260 4.52 10.04 -19.07
C TYR A 260 3.97 10.79 -17.85
N LYS A 261 2.65 11.00 -17.75
CA LYS A 261 2.01 11.61 -16.58
C LYS A 261 2.03 10.66 -15.39
N GLY A 262 1.62 9.41 -15.58
CA GLY A 262 1.70 8.38 -14.53
C GLY A 262 3.14 8.12 -14.09
N TYR A 263 4.07 8.08 -15.03
CA TYR A 263 5.50 7.97 -14.73
C TYR A 263 5.99 9.16 -13.89
N GLY A 264 5.64 10.39 -14.28
CA GLY A 264 5.97 11.60 -13.51
C GLY A 264 5.43 11.57 -12.08
N LEU A 265 4.18 11.12 -11.88
CA LEU A 265 3.61 10.94 -10.55
C LEU A 265 4.35 9.85 -9.75
N GLY A 266 4.73 8.74 -10.39
CA GLY A 266 5.53 7.69 -9.74
C GLY A 266 6.90 8.20 -9.30
N MET A 267 7.55 9.05 -10.11
CA MET A 267 8.82 9.69 -9.76
C MET A 267 8.69 10.71 -8.63
N LEU A 268 7.58 11.47 -8.59
CA LEU A 268 7.29 12.36 -7.47
C LEU A 268 7.28 11.58 -6.15
N VAL A 269 6.59 10.44 -6.11
CA VAL A 269 6.57 9.55 -4.94
C VAL A 269 7.96 9.00 -4.62
N GLU A 270 8.73 8.60 -5.63
CA GLU A 270 10.10 8.12 -5.45
C GLU A 270 11.02 9.17 -4.82
N ILE A 271 10.88 10.44 -5.22
CA ILE A 271 11.64 11.56 -4.65
C ILE A 271 11.23 11.80 -3.21
N LEU A 272 9.92 11.93 -2.94
CA LEU A 272 9.40 12.23 -1.60
C LEU A 272 9.70 11.12 -0.59
N CYS A 273 9.50 9.87 -1.00
CA CYS A 273 9.67 8.73 -0.12
C CYS A 273 11.11 8.23 -0.10
N GLY A 274 11.75 8.07 -1.25
CA GLY A 274 13.06 7.46 -1.37
C GLY A 274 14.20 8.46 -1.22
N ILE A 275 14.27 9.47 -2.08
CA ILE A 275 15.45 10.34 -2.17
C ILE A 275 15.57 11.26 -0.96
N ILE A 276 14.49 11.94 -0.56
CA ILE A 276 14.53 12.94 0.53
C ILE A 276 14.94 12.34 1.87
N THR A 277 14.65 11.07 2.08
CA THR A 277 14.91 10.38 3.34
C THR A 277 16.26 9.65 3.34
N ASP A 278 16.98 9.60 2.21
CA ASP A 278 18.21 8.80 1.95
C ASP A 278 17.97 7.27 1.90
N ALA A 279 17.15 6.82 0.95
CA ALA A 279 16.62 5.45 0.85
C ALA A 279 17.17 4.59 -0.26
N ALA A 280 16.80 3.31 -0.18
CA ALA A 280 16.61 2.55 -1.39
C ALA A 280 15.50 3.19 -2.25
N PHE A 281 15.85 3.54 -3.48
CA PHE A 281 14.93 4.03 -4.49
C PHE A 281 15.10 3.26 -5.79
N GLY A 282 14.03 3.21 -6.55
CA GLY A 282 13.94 2.56 -7.85
C GLY A 282 14.52 1.14 -7.90
N PRO A 283 15.52 0.83 -8.76
CA PRO A 283 16.06 -0.52 -8.90
C PRO A 283 16.82 -1.03 -7.67
N ASN A 284 17.13 -0.15 -6.71
CA ASN A 284 17.84 -0.51 -5.49
C ASN A 284 16.90 -1.07 -4.40
N VAL A 285 15.59 -0.82 -4.52
CA VAL A 285 14.57 -1.40 -3.63
C VAL A 285 14.51 -2.92 -3.83
N ARG A 286 14.27 -3.66 -2.73
CA ARG A 286 14.09 -5.12 -2.78
C ARG A 286 13.02 -5.50 -3.82
N ARG A 287 13.25 -6.59 -4.54
CA ARG A 287 12.26 -7.13 -5.49
C ARG A 287 11.00 -7.62 -4.77
N TRP A 288 9.86 -7.50 -5.43
CA TRP A 288 8.57 -7.93 -4.91
C TRP A 288 8.58 -9.42 -4.52
N LEU A 289 8.04 -9.77 -3.35
CA LEU A 289 8.02 -11.11 -2.73
C LEU A 289 9.40 -11.75 -2.44
N SER A 290 10.50 -11.07 -2.79
CA SER A 290 11.83 -11.53 -2.38
C SER A 290 12.02 -11.35 -0.89
N THR A 291 12.80 -12.23 -0.28
CA THR A 291 13.07 -12.26 1.17
C THR A 291 14.56 -12.44 1.45
N ASP A 292 15.38 -12.02 0.49
CA ASP A 292 16.85 -12.03 0.53
C ASP A 292 17.44 -10.89 1.37
N LYS A 293 16.68 -9.80 1.54
CA LYS A 293 17.03 -8.62 2.33
C LYS A 293 15.77 -7.93 2.89
N PRO A 294 15.90 -6.98 3.82
CA PRO A 294 14.79 -6.09 4.20
C PRO A 294 14.21 -5.29 3.03
N ALA A 295 12.91 -4.97 3.07
CA ALA A 295 12.28 -4.17 2.02
C ALA A 295 12.71 -2.69 2.07
N ASN A 296 12.81 -2.12 3.29
CA ASN A 296 13.21 -0.73 3.56
C ASN A 296 12.40 0.31 2.74
N LEU A 297 11.10 0.07 2.59
CA LEU A 297 10.16 0.99 1.94
C LEU A 297 9.98 2.24 2.79
N ARG A 298 9.51 3.31 2.16
CA ARG A 298 9.43 4.62 2.79
C ARG A 298 8.12 5.30 2.50
N MET A 299 7.74 6.23 3.37
CA MET A 299 6.50 6.97 3.24
C MET A 299 6.69 8.43 3.62
N SER A 300 5.89 9.27 3.01
CA SER A 300 5.77 10.68 3.34
C SER A 300 4.32 10.98 3.62
N ILE A 301 4.08 11.74 4.68
CA ILE A 301 2.76 12.12 5.13
C ILE A 301 2.74 13.63 5.24
N TYR A 302 1.71 14.22 4.66
CA TYR A 302 1.43 15.64 4.72
C TYR A 302 0.04 15.84 5.31
N ASP A 303 -0.05 16.81 6.20
CA ASP A 303 -1.28 17.18 6.89
C ASP A 303 -1.41 18.71 6.86
N GLU A 304 -2.57 19.21 6.47
CA GLU A 304 -2.93 20.64 6.48
C GLU A 304 -4.19 20.84 7.33
N GLY A 305 -4.07 21.78 8.27
CA GLY A 305 -5.11 22.22 9.18
C GLY A 305 -6.32 22.78 8.44
N SER A 306 -7.50 22.53 8.98
CA SER A 306 -8.74 23.12 8.49
C SER A 306 -8.66 24.64 8.67
N ILE A 307 -8.70 25.40 7.55
CA ILE A 307 -8.87 26.86 7.54
C ILE A 307 -10.32 27.21 7.85
#